data_AF-A0A1Z5SFY9-F1
#
_entry.id   AF-A0A1Z5SFY9-F1
#
_cell.length_a   1.000
_cell.length_b   1.000
_cell.length_c   1.000
_cell.angle_alpha   90.00
_cell.angle_beta   90.00
_cell.angle_gamma   90.00
#
_symmetry.space_group_name_H-M   'P 1'
#
loop_
_entity.id
_entity.type
_entity.pdbx_description
1 polymer ?
#
loop_
_entity_poly.entity_id
_entity_poly.type
_entity_poly.pdbx_seq_one_letter_code
_entity_poly.pdbx_strand_id
1 'polypeptide(L)'
;MKWFNIDYNILPKLLIKKVWQEPKRMAGIAAILWPVRMLYNAFIVFFNNIIYELAHTSQVVYIEAVLNDRFDAGLRRIKIIDAPLVAPISLFRNIEQRPLYIRRNTENAPKWLRVYKEMFPSGIQFTIEIPVSITYDEKELIALVRKYCLPGRAFMIKQV
;
A
#
# COMPACT_ATOMS: atom_id res chain seq x y z
N MET A 1 8.69 13.40 -12.73
CA MET A 1 8.63 13.41 -14.21
C MET A 1 7.20 13.77 -14.61
N LYS A 2 6.95 14.91 -15.27
CA LYS A 2 5.58 15.38 -15.56
C LYS A 2 5.19 15.02 -17.00
N TRP A 3 4.59 13.84 -17.19
CA TRP A 3 4.21 13.32 -18.51
C TRP A 3 3.01 14.07 -19.13
N PHE A 4 2.20 14.74 -18.30
CA PHE A 4 1.00 15.49 -18.72
C PHE A 4 0.93 16.86 -18.05
N ASN A 5 1.81 17.79 -18.39
CA ASN A 5 1.77 19.18 -17.88
C ASN A 5 1.35 20.14 -18.98
N ILE A 6 0.04 20.23 -19.24
CA ILE A 6 -0.57 21.09 -20.24
C ILE A 6 -1.35 22.19 -19.52
N ASP A 7 -0.93 23.43 -19.69
CA ASP A 7 -1.69 24.57 -19.18
C ASP A 7 -2.69 25.04 -20.24
N TYR A 8 -3.95 24.60 -20.09
CA TYR A 8 -5.06 24.97 -20.97
C TYR A 8 -5.44 26.46 -20.91
N ASN A 9 -4.91 27.24 -19.96
CA ASN A 9 -5.11 28.70 -19.94
C ASN A 9 -4.13 29.42 -20.86
N ILE A 10 -2.93 28.86 -21.02
CA ILE A 10 -1.84 29.43 -21.83
C ILE A 10 -1.92 28.89 -23.27
N LEU A 11 -2.34 27.63 -23.45
CA LEU A 11 -2.42 26.96 -24.74
C LEU A 11 -3.12 27.79 -25.85
N PRO A 12 -4.28 28.43 -25.61
CA PRO A 12 -4.95 29.22 -26.64
C PRO A 12 -4.14 30.45 -27.06
N LYS A 13 -3.41 31.06 -26.12
CA LYS A 13 -2.53 32.22 -26.38
C LYS A 13 -1.28 31.83 -27.17
N LEU A 14 -0.83 30.58 -27.06
CA LEU A 14 0.31 30.08 -27.83
C LEU A 14 -0.08 29.68 -29.25
N LEU A 15 -1.27 29.11 -29.43
CA LEU A 15 -1.74 28.62 -30.72
C LEU A 15 -2.30 29.74 -31.62
N ILE A 16 -2.94 30.75 -31.02
CA ILE A 16 -3.54 31.85 -31.77
C ILE A 16 -2.52 32.96 -31.95
N LYS A 17 -2.32 33.40 -33.20
CA LYS A 17 -1.47 34.56 -33.51
C LYS A 17 -1.93 35.79 -32.71
N LYS A 18 -0.98 36.56 -32.15
CA LYS A 18 -1.25 37.72 -31.28
C LYS A 18 -2.26 38.72 -31.84
N VAL A 19 -2.30 38.90 -33.16
CA VAL A 19 -3.24 39.80 -33.88
C VAL A 19 -4.71 39.39 -33.69
N TRP A 20 -4.98 38.12 -33.40
CA TRP A 20 -6.33 37.56 -33.24
C TRP A 20 -6.74 37.40 -31.76
N GLN A 21 -5.90 37.83 -30.81
CA GLN A 21 -6.12 37.68 -29.37
C GLN A 21 -6.94 38.84 -28.77
N GLU A 22 -8.07 39.16 -29.36
CA GLU A 22 -9.00 40.12 -28.76
C GLU A 22 -9.62 39.56 -27.47
N PRO A 23 -9.82 40.38 -26.42
CA PRO A 23 -10.27 39.90 -25.11
C PRO A 23 -11.62 39.18 -25.18
N LYS A 24 -12.55 39.65 -26.02
CA LYS A 24 -13.87 39.01 -26.22
C LYS A 24 -13.76 37.62 -26.85
N ARG A 25 -12.92 37.46 -27.87
CA ARG A 25 -12.71 36.17 -28.56
C ARG A 25 -12.02 35.17 -27.63
N MET A 26 -11.01 35.64 -26.89
CA MET A 26 -10.31 34.82 -25.90
C MET A 26 -11.23 34.34 -24.78
N ALA A 27 -12.16 35.19 -24.32
CA ALA A 27 -13.17 34.78 -23.35
C ALA A 27 -14.11 33.68 -23.89
N GLY A 28 -14.55 33.78 -25.16
CA GLY A 28 -15.35 32.75 -25.82
C GLY A 28 -14.60 31.42 -25.95
N ILE A 29 -13.33 31.46 -26.36
CA ILE A 29 -12.47 30.26 -26.43
C ILE A 29 -12.25 29.65 -25.05
N ALA A 30 -12.04 30.48 -24.02
CA ALA A 30 -11.90 30.02 -22.64
C ALA A 30 -13.17 29.33 -22.13
N ALA A 31 -14.36 29.82 -22.50
CA ALA A 31 -15.63 29.18 -22.16
C ALA A 31 -15.77 27.80 -22.83
N ILE A 32 -15.36 27.66 -24.10
CA ILE A 32 -15.38 26.37 -24.83
C ILE A 32 -14.37 25.38 -24.23
N LEU A 33 -13.22 25.86 -23.77
CA LEU A 33 -12.18 25.03 -23.16
C LEU A 33 -12.43 24.68 -21.70
N TRP A 34 -13.36 25.37 -21.03
CA TRP A 34 -13.68 25.13 -19.63
C TRP A 34 -14.02 23.64 -19.31
N PRO A 35 -14.93 22.96 -20.04
CA PRO A 35 -15.20 21.54 -19.78
C PRO A 35 -13.99 20.65 -20.02
N VAL A 36 -13.16 20.96 -21.02
CA VAL A 36 -11.91 20.23 -21.29
C VAL A 36 -10.93 20.39 -20.13
N ARG A 37 -10.81 21.60 -19.59
CA ARG A 37 -9.97 21.88 -18.42
C ARG A 37 -10.45 21.13 -17.19
N MET A 38 -11.77 21.05 -16.97
CA MET A 38 -12.34 20.25 -15.88
C MET A 38 -12.00 18.77 -16.02
N LEU A 39 -12.21 18.21 -17.22
CA LEU A 39 -11.89 16.81 -17.51
C LEU A 39 -10.39 16.52 -17.31
N TYR A 40 -9.54 17.43 -17.77
CA TYR A 40 -8.09 17.33 -17.61
C TYR A 40 -7.66 17.38 -16.14
N ASN A 41 -8.24 18.28 -15.34
CA ASN A 41 -7.96 18.33 -13.89
C ASN A 41 -8.38 17.02 -13.20
N ALA A 42 -9.56 16.49 -13.53
CA ALA A 42 -10.01 15.20 -13.01
C ALA A 42 -9.07 14.06 -13.43
N PHE A 43 -8.62 14.07 -14.69
CA PHE A 43 -7.64 13.12 -15.20
C PHE A 43 -6.30 13.19 -14.45
N ILE A 44 -5.76 14.39 -14.19
CA ILE A 44 -4.51 14.53 -13.44
C ILE A 44 -4.66 13.96 -12.03
N VAL A 45 -5.76 14.27 -11.34
CA VAL A 45 -6.01 13.74 -9.98
C VAL A 45 -6.07 12.21 -10.02
N PHE A 46 -6.82 11.65 -10.95
CA PHE A 46 -6.90 10.20 -11.15
C PHE A 46 -5.54 9.58 -11.46
N PHE A 47 -4.77 10.20 -12.35
CA PHE A 47 -3.45 9.72 -12.76
C PHE A 47 -2.45 9.76 -11.60
N ASN A 48 -2.47 10.82 -10.80
CA ASN A 48 -1.64 10.93 -9.59
C ASN A 48 -2.02 9.85 -8.56
N ASN A 49 -3.32 9.57 -8.39
CA ASN A 49 -3.78 8.50 -7.51
C ASN A 49 -3.32 7.13 -8.01
N ILE A 50 -3.41 6.85 -9.31
CA ILE A 50 -2.89 5.62 -9.90
C ILE A 50 -1.37 5.49 -9.71
N ILE A 51 -0.61 6.57 -9.95
CA ILE A 51 0.84 6.55 -9.72
C ILE A 51 1.15 6.23 -8.26
N TYR A 52 0.42 6.85 -7.33
CA TYR A 52 0.57 6.57 -5.91
C TYR A 52 0.28 5.10 -5.62
N GLU A 53 -0.82 4.55 -6.14
CA GLU A 53 -1.15 3.13 -5.97
C GLU A 53 -0.10 2.19 -6.57
N LEU A 54 0.43 2.50 -7.76
CA LEU A 54 1.48 1.72 -8.41
C LEU A 54 2.81 1.77 -7.66
N ALA A 55 3.12 2.87 -6.99
CA ALA A 55 4.34 3.02 -6.21
C ALA A 55 4.29 2.19 -4.90
N HIS A 56 3.09 1.96 -4.35
CA HIS A 56 2.90 1.23 -3.11
C HIS A 56 2.67 -0.26 -3.39
N THR A 57 3.69 -1.07 -3.12
CA THR A 57 3.62 -2.53 -3.25
C THR A 57 3.12 -3.18 -1.95
N SER A 58 2.92 -4.50 -1.95
CA SER A 58 2.44 -5.27 -0.79
C SER A 58 3.48 -5.47 0.33
N GLN A 59 4.56 -4.71 0.32
CA GLN A 59 5.59 -4.76 1.36
C GLN A 59 5.13 -3.97 2.59
N VAL A 60 5.54 -4.42 3.77
CA VAL A 60 5.15 -3.85 5.07
C VAL A 60 5.40 -2.34 5.13
N VAL A 61 6.59 -1.90 4.68
CA VAL A 61 6.99 -0.49 4.66
C VAL A 61 6.00 0.40 3.90
N TYR A 62 5.47 -0.08 2.77
CA TYR A 62 4.51 0.69 1.97
C TYR A 62 3.11 0.67 2.57
N ILE A 63 2.69 -0.44 3.20
CA ILE A 63 1.40 -0.50 3.91
C ILE A 63 1.42 0.46 5.11
N GLU A 64 2.52 0.48 5.88
CA GLU A 64 2.74 1.47 6.94
C GLU A 64 2.71 2.90 6.40
N ALA A 65 3.36 3.15 5.25
CA ALA A 65 3.35 4.47 4.63
C ALA A 65 1.93 4.93 4.26
N VAL A 66 1.13 4.06 3.63
CA VAL A 66 -0.26 4.36 3.25
C VAL A 66 -1.13 4.62 4.50
N LEU A 67 -1.00 3.79 5.54
CA LEU A 67 -1.76 3.96 6.77
C LEU A 67 -1.41 5.28 7.46
N ASN A 68 -0.12 5.63 7.51
CA ASN A 68 0.33 6.90 8.07
C ASN A 68 -0.11 8.08 7.21
N ASP A 69 0.01 8.03 5.89
CA ASP A 69 -0.46 9.12 5.03
C ASP A 69 -1.97 9.36 5.17
N ARG A 70 -2.76 8.32 5.46
CA ARG A 70 -4.21 8.43 5.64
C ARG A 70 -4.64 8.89 7.03
N PHE A 71 -4.06 8.31 8.09
CA PHE A 71 -4.55 8.48 9.46
C PHE A 71 -3.60 9.26 10.38
N ASP A 72 -2.30 9.37 10.05
CA ASP A 72 -1.29 10.09 10.84
C ASP A 72 -0.24 10.78 9.96
N ALA A 73 -0.68 11.67 9.07
CA ALA A 73 0.20 12.30 8.09
C ALA A 73 1.29 13.17 8.74
N GLY A 74 1.04 13.66 9.96
CA GLY A 74 1.95 14.52 10.70
C GLY A 74 3.10 13.74 11.35
N LEU A 75 2.77 12.76 12.19
CA LEU A 75 3.74 12.13 13.09
C LEU A 75 4.12 10.71 12.69
N ARG A 76 3.34 10.10 11.77
CA ARG A 76 3.58 8.79 11.15
C ARG A 76 3.90 7.67 12.16
N ARG A 77 3.07 7.55 13.20
CA ARG A 77 3.30 6.66 14.35
C ARG A 77 2.73 5.26 14.19
N ILE A 78 1.93 5.00 13.15
CA ILE A 78 1.33 3.68 12.91
C ILE A 78 2.40 2.72 12.42
N LYS A 79 2.50 1.56 13.07
CA LYS A 79 3.51 0.52 12.78
C LYS A 79 2.86 -0.84 12.60
N ILE A 80 3.52 -1.69 11.85
CA ILE A 80 3.15 -3.08 11.64
C ILE A 80 4.25 -3.95 12.23
N ILE A 81 3.86 -4.79 13.19
CA ILE A 81 4.75 -5.72 13.86
C ILE A 81 4.41 -7.14 13.43
N ASP A 82 5.42 -7.89 13.01
CA ASP A 82 5.25 -9.30 12.67
C ASP A 82 4.90 -10.13 13.91
N ALA A 83 4.00 -11.10 13.72
CA ALA A 83 3.65 -12.02 14.78
C ALA A 83 4.84 -12.93 15.14
N PRO A 84 4.94 -13.39 16.40
CA PRO A 84 6.01 -14.30 16.81
C PRO A 84 5.91 -15.61 16.02
N LEU A 85 6.93 -15.86 15.19
CA LEU A 85 7.06 -17.07 14.40
C LEU A 85 7.72 -18.18 15.23
N VAL A 86 7.12 -19.37 15.26
CA VAL A 86 7.83 -20.54 15.78
C VAL A 86 8.82 -21.04 14.73
N ALA A 87 10.10 -21.10 15.08
CA ALA A 87 11.16 -21.46 14.16
C ALA A 87 10.91 -22.83 13.50
N PRO A 88 11.12 -22.95 12.16
CA PRO A 88 11.02 -24.22 11.47
C PRO A 88 12.06 -25.21 11.98
N ILE A 89 11.68 -26.48 12.03
CA ILE A 89 12.63 -27.57 12.23
C ILE A 89 13.36 -27.78 10.89
N SER A 90 14.63 -27.37 10.82
CA SER A 90 15.47 -27.61 9.64
C SER A 90 15.78 -29.09 9.49
N LEU A 91 15.63 -29.61 8.27
CA LEU A 91 16.05 -30.95 7.89
C LEU A 91 17.48 -30.90 7.36
N PHE A 92 18.35 -31.72 7.94
CA PHE A 92 19.73 -31.83 7.50
C PHE A 92 19.97 -33.17 6.80
N ARG A 93 20.83 -33.15 5.79
CA ARG A 93 21.28 -34.39 5.14
C ARG A 93 22.29 -35.08 6.05
N ASN A 94 22.38 -36.42 5.96
CA ASN A 94 23.32 -37.19 6.78
C ASN A 94 24.78 -36.73 6.62
N ILE A 95 25.14 -36.18 5.45
CA ILE A 95 26.48 -35.66 5.17
C ILE A 95 26.81 -34.36 5.92
N GLU A 96 25.80 -33.63 6.39
CA GLU A 96 25.98 -32.33 7.06
C GLU A 96 26.31 -32.47 8.55
N GLN A 97 26.36 -33.71 9.09
CA GLN A 97 26.77 -34.07 10.47
C GLN A 97 26.22 -33.15 11.58
N ARG A 98 24.94 -32.77 11.50
CA ARG A 98 24.24 -31.98 12.53
C ARG A 98 23.31 -32.86 13.38
N PRO A 99 23.09 -32.54 14.67
CA PRO A 99 22.47 -33.44 15.64
C PRO A 99 20.93 -33.60 15.51
N LEU A 100 20.30 -33.07 14.46
CA LEU A 100 18.84 -32.99 14.33
C LEU A 100 18.33 -34.02 13.32
N TYR A 101 17.97 -35.21 13.85
CA TYR A 101 17.39 -36.31 13.07
C TYR A 101 15.88 -36.40 13.30
N ILE A 102 15.12 -36.61 12.22
CA ILE A 102 13.70 -37.00 12.34
C ILE A 102 13.68 -38.45 12.82
N ARG A 103 13.11 -38.68 14.00
CA ARG A 103 12.91 -40.02 14.55
C ARG A 103 11.64 -40.64 14.00
N ARG A 104 11.68 -41.96 13.76
CA ARG A 104 10.51 -42.72 13.30
C ARG A 104 9.45 -42.73 14.42
N ASN A 105 8.16 -42.83 14.06
CA ASN A 105 7.05 -42.82 15.05
C ASN A 105 7.16 -43.91 16.13
N THR A 106 7.98 -44.94 15.89
CA THR A 106 8.27 -46.06 16.80
C THR A 106 9.34 -45.75 17.85
N GLU A 107 10.00 -44.60 17.78
CA GLU A 107 11.02 -44.16 18.75
C GLU A 107 10.42 -43.13 19.72
N ASN A 108 10.85 -43.17 20.99
CA ASN A 108 10.20 -42.55 22.16
C ASN A 108 10.13 -41.00 22.20
N ALA A 109 10.31 -40.30 21.06
CA ALA A 109 10.12 -38.85 20.91
C ALA A 109 9.95 -38.47 19.43
N PRO A 110 8.78 -38.71 18.81
CA PRO A 110 8.51 -38.25 17.44
C PRO A 110 8.53 -36.72 17.38
N LYS A 111 9.25 -36.17 16.39
CA LYS A 111 9.24 -34.73 16.08
C LYS A 111 8.36 -34.48 14.86
N TRP A 112 7.23 -33.82 15.06
CA TRP A 112 6.34 -33.44 13.97
C TRP A 112 6.89 -32.23 13.22
N LEU A 113 6.96 -32.35 11.90
CA LEU A 113 7.21 -31.22 11.01
C LEU A 113 5.98 -30.34 11.00
N ARG A 114 6.19 -29.05 11.23
CA ARG A 114 5.12 -28.06 11.17
C ARG A 114 4.97 -27.56 9.76
N VAL A 115 3.74 -27.49 9.28
CA VAL A 115 3.42 -26.79 8.02
C VAL A 115 3.50 -25.29 8.29
N TYR A 116 3.78 -24.46 7.27
CA TYR A 116 3.89 -23.00 7.41
C TYR A 116 2.74 -22.36 8.20
N LYS A 117 1.50 -22.83 7.99
CA LYS A 117 0.31 -22.36 8.71
C LYS A 117 0.35 -22.62 10.23
N GLU A 118 1.03 -23.69 10.65
CA GLU A 118 1.17 -24.10 12.06
C GLU A 118 2.35 -23.40 12.76
N MET A 119 3.17 -22.64 12.02
CA MET A 119 4.21 -21.80 12.60
C MET A 119 3.64 -20.54 13.28
N PHE A 120 2.39 -20.19 12.95
CA PHE A 120 1.62 -19.11 13.56
C PHE A 120 0.53 -19.71 14.46
N PRO A 121 0.80 -19.94 15.76
CA PRO A 121 -0.14 -20.61 16.65
C PRO A 121 -1.47 -19.85 16.81
N SER A 122 -1.46 -18.52 16.66
CA SER A 122 -2.66 -17.67 16.66
C SER A 122 -3.32 -17.51 15.28
N GLY A 123 -2.69 -17.99 14.20
CA GLY A 123 -3.09 -17.73 12.82
C GLY A 123 -2.89 -16.29 12.34
N ILE A 124 -2.54 -15.35 13.23
CA ILE A 124 -2.26 -13.95 12.93
C ILE A 124 -0.83 -13.85 12.43
N GLN A 125 -0.63 -13.19 11.28
CA GLN A 125 0.69 -13.01 10.68
C GLN A 125 1.35 -11.69 11.08
N PHE A 126 0.56 -10.63 11.28
CA PHE A 126 1.07 -9.33 11.72
C PHE A 126 0.02 -8.56 12.51
N THR A 127 0.48 -7.62 13.33
CA THR A 127 -0.35 -6.74 14.16
C THR A 127 -0.10 -5.29 13.77
N ILE A 128 -1.16 -4.53 13.58
CA ILE A 128 -1.10 -3.09 13.31
C ILE A 128 -1.23 -2.37 14.64
N GLU A 129 -0.19 -1.64 15.04
CA GLU A 129 -0.17 -0.80 16.23
C GLU A 129 -0.57 0.62 15.87
N ILE A 130 -1.66 1.09 16.47
CA ILE A 130 -2.21 2.43 16.27
C ILE A 130 -2.18 3.17 17.61
N PRO A 131 -1.61 4.39 17.68
CA PRO A 131 -1.64 5.15 18.92
C PRO A 131 -3.07 5.55 19.31
N VAL A 132 -3.41 5.46 20.59
CA VAL A 132 -4.75 5.78 21.13
C VAL A 132 -5.25 7.19 20.77
N SER A 133 -4.34 8.12 20.48
CA SER A 133 -4.68 9.50 20.11
C SER A 133 -5.33 9.66 18.73
N ILE A 134 -5.30 8.62 17.88
CA ILE A 134 -5.84 8.69 16.51
C ILE A 134 -7.26 8.13 16.46
N THR A 135 -8.19 8.95 15.99
CA THR A 135 -9.54 8.50 15.62
C THR A 135 -9.52 7.92 14.21
N TYR A 136 -9.97 6.68 14.05
CA TYR A 136 -10.08 6.01 12.74
C TYR A 136 -11.39 5.26 12.61
N ASP A 137 -11.89 5.11 11.38
CA ASP A 137 -12.95 4.15 11.05
C ASP A 137 -12.31 2.78 10.81
N GLU A 138 -12.70 1.80 11.62
CA GLU A 138 -12.21 0.43 11.53
C GLU A 138 -12.49 -0.20 10.15
N LYS A 139 -13.64 0.10 9.54
CA LYS A 139 -14.01 -0.46 8.24
C LYS A 139 -13.11 0.06 7.13
N GLU A 140 -12.82 1.36 7.17
CA GLU A 140 -11.91 2.01 6.22
C GLU A 140 -10.49 1.46 6.35
N LEU A 141 -10.01 1.31 7.58
CA LEU A 141 -8.68 0.76 7.84
C LEU A 141 -8.57 -0.68 7.32
N ILE A 142 -9.55 -1.53 7.62
CA ILE A 142 -9.59 -2.91 7.12
C ILE A 142 -9.62 -2.94 5.58
N ALA A 143 -10.40 -2.07 4.94
CA ALA A 143 -10.47 -1.99 3.49
C ALA A 143 -9.12 -1.57 2.87
N LEU A 144 -8.44 -0.58 3.46
CA LEU A 144 -7.12 -0.15 3.01
C LEU A 144 -6.07 -1.25 3.17
N VAL A 145 -6.01 -1.89 4.33
CA VAL A 145 -5.07 -2.99 4.56
C VAL A 145 -5.32 -4.12 3.57
N ARG A 146 -6.58 -4.51 3.34
CA ARG A 146 -6.94 -5.57 2.38
C ARG A 146 -6.63 -5.20 0.92
N LYS A 147 -6.65 -3.92 0.57
CA LYS A 147 -6.32 -3.46 -0.79
C LYS A 147 -4.84 -3.71 -1.14
N TYR A 148 -3.93 -3.44 -0.20
CA TYR A 148 -2.49 -3.55 -0.43
C TYR A 148 -1.88 -4.87 0.07
N CYS A 149 -2.53 -5.55 1.00
CA CYS A 149 -2.04 -6.81 1.53
C CYS A 149 -2.28 -7.97 0.55
N LEU A 150 -1.36 -8.93 0.54
CA LEU A 150 -1.55 -10.19 -0.18
C LEU A 150 -2.78 -10.94 0.37
N PRO A 151 -3.58 -11.60 -0.50
CA PRO A 151 -4.74 -12.35 -0.07
C PRO A 151 -4.34 -13.51 0.86
N GLY A 152 -5.16 -13.76 1.88
CA GLY A 152 -4.96 -14.87 2.82
C GLY A 152 -4.05 -14.56 4.02
N ARG A 153 -3.54 -13.34 4.16
CA ARG A 153 -2.87 -12.91 5.40
C ARG A 153 -3.88 -12.42 6.43
N ALA A 154 -3.85 -13.02 7.61
CA ALA A 154 -4.65 -12.58 8.75
C ALA A 154 -3.86 -11.57 9.58
N PHE A 155 -4.55 -10.52 10.03
CA PHE A 155 -3.98 -9.45 10.84
C PHE A 155 -4.88 -9.10 12.01
N MET A 156 -4.28 -8.47 13.02
CA MET A 156 -4.98 -7.96 14.18
C MET A 156 -4.67 -6.47 14.35
N ILE A 157 -5.64 -5.70 14.83
CA ILE A 157 -5.47 -4.28 15.14
C ILE A 157 -5.31 -4.16 16.64
N LYS A 158 -4.29 -3.41 17.09
CA LYS A 158 -4.01 -3.15 18.49
C LYS A 158 -3.81 -1.66 18.70
N GLN A 159 -4.51 -1.11 19.69
CA GLN A 159 -4.28 0.27 20.14
C GLN A 159 -3.19 0.28 21.21
N VAL A 160 -2.23 1.19 21.09
CA VAL A 160 -1.05 1.33 21.97
C VAL A 160 -0.91 2.75 22.49
#